data_AF-A0A2H0UK35-F1
#
_entry.id   AF-A0A2H0UK35-F1
#
_cell.length_a   1.000
_cell.length_b   1.000
_cell.length_c   1.000
_cell.angle_alpha   90.00
_cell.angle_beta   90.00
_cell.angle_gamma   90.00
#
_symmetry.space_group_name_H-M   'P 1'
#
loop_
_entity.id
_entity.type
_entity.pdbx_description
1 polymer ?
#
loop_
_entity_poly.entity_id
_entity_poly.type
_entity_poly.pdbx_seq_one_letter_code
_entity_poly.pdbx_strand_id
1 'polypeptide(L)'
;MRWILLTFRTGERDPSHKSLLKSRPAWGSRGENKKEGATMWRLKSGEMVVDRHRSHIHPTVMPHLPAALARISSQGRDFLVESVDFGRPIGETICVPTGPRDEIVYAVRSGRRGLTRFVKNRAPLPTSAVRVVLKRDDAGGYFVLLTAFLGPPAPPEPWDRNTIRTRDELARAVAFWNTHALVWGYEPSIAGTETKRCPW
;
A
#
# COMPACT_ATOMS: atom_id res chain seq x y z
N MET A 1 -23.09 -42.95 12.89
CA MET A 1 -22.42 -44.25 12.78
C MET A 1 -22.61 -44.82 11.37
N ARG A 2 -21.57 -44.83 10.54
CA ARG A 2 -21.38 -45.80 9.44
C ARG A 2 -19.94 -45.68 8.94
N TRP A 3 -19.14 -46.68 9.30
CA TRP A 3 -17.88 -47.03 8.67
C TRP A 3 -18.18 -48.05 7.56
N ILE A 4 -17.54 -47.94 6.40
CA ILE A 4 -17.25 -49.10 5.54
C ILE A 4 -15.80 -48.96 5.10
N LEU A 5 -14.96 -49.84 5.66
CA LEU A 5 -13.71 -50.32 5.09
C LEU A 5 -14.02 -51.11 3.81
N LEU A 6 -13.12 -51.08 2.83
CA LEU A 6 -12.51 -52.34 2.35
C LEU A 6 -11.22 -52.07 1.59
N THR A 7 -10.30 -52.99 1.83
CA THR A 7 -8.87 -52.97 1.66
C THR A 7 -8.38 -53.85 0.50
N PHE A 8 -7.14 -53.57 0.05
CA PHE A 8 -6.16 -54.50 -0.56
C PHE A 8 -6.54 -55.06 -1.96
N ARG A 9 -5.63 -55.29 -2.92
CA ARG A 9 -4.25 -55.79 -2.84
C ARG A 9 -3.51 -55.54 -4.19
N THR A 10 -2.22 -55.77 -4.12
CA THR A 10 -1.07 -55.64 -5.03
C THR A 10 -1.05 -56.47 -6.32
N GLY A 11 -0.22 -56.02 -7.27
CA GLY A 11 0.39 -56.77 -8.39
C GLY A 11 0.30 -55.99 -9.70
N GLU A 12 1.27 -55.88 -10.60
CA GLU A 12 2.64 -56.37 -10.78
C GLU A 12 3.21 -55.55 -11.98
N ARG A 13 4.54 -55.44 -12.15
CA ARG A 13 5.16 -54.73 -13.29
C ARG A 13 5.44 -55.71 -14.43
N ASP A 14 5.26 -55.27 -15.67
CA ASP A 14 5.93 -55.86 -16.84
C ASP A 14 6.64 -54.76 -17.67
N PRO A 15 7.96 -54.88 -17.92
CA PRO A 15 8.78 -53.93 -18.67
C PRO A 15 9.07 -54.40 -20.11
N SER A 16 8.54 -53.72 -21.14
CA SER A 16 9.14 -53.78 -22.48
C SER A 16 8.63 -52.70 -23.43
N HIS A 17 9.40 -51.63 -23.64
CA HIS A 17 9.83 -51.22 -24.99
C HIS A 17 10.83 -50.06 -24.92
N LYS A 18 11.93 -50.22 -25.66
CA LYS A 18 13.11 -49.34 -25.68
C LYS A 18 12.87 -48.05 -26.47
N SER A 19 13.55 -46.99 -26.01
CA SER A 19 14.31 -46.01 -26.80
C SER A 19 13.60 -45.26 -27.93
N LEU A 20 13.40 -43.94 -27.76
CA LEU A 20 13.63 -42.93 -28.80
C LEU A 20 13.92 -41.56 -28.15
N LEU A 21 15.21 -41.20 -28.08
CA LEU A 21 15.68 -39.82 -27.88
C LEU A 21 15.24 -38.97 -29.08
N LYS A 22 14.38 -37.96 -28.87
CA LYS A 22 14.26 -36.80 -29.78
C LYS A 22 13.95 -35.52 -28.98
N SER A 23 15.01 -34.72 -28.82
CA SER A 23 15.06 -33.25 -28.89
C SER A 23 13.82 -32.43 -28.51
N ARG A 24 13.98 -31.59 -27.46
CA ARG A 24 13.14 -30.42 -27.17
C ARG A 24 13.16 -29.43 -28.35
N PRO A 25 12.04 -28.76 -28.63
CA PRO A 25 12.08 -27.39 -29.11
C PRO A 25 11.58 -26.41 -28.05
N ALA A 26 12.20 -25.23 -28.12
CA ALA A 26 12.05 -24.05 -27.30
C ALA A 26 10.60 -23.68 -26.97
N TRP A 27 10.38 -23.36 -25.70
CA TRP A 27 9.21 -22.60 -25.26
C TRP A 27 9.19 -21.26 -26.00
N GLY A 28 8.14 -21.08 -26.79
CA GLY A 28 7.88 -19.86 -27.53
C GLY A 28 7.82 -18.64 -26.61
N SER A 29 8.61 -17.65 -27.00
CA SER A 29 8.58 -16.26 -26.60
C SER A 29 7.16 -15.70 -26.51
N ARG A 30 6.66 -15.56 -25.28
CA ARG A 30 5.45 -14.79 -24.98
C ARG A 30 5.89 -13.44 -24.42
N GLY A 31 5.99 -12.47 -25.32
CA GLY A 31 5.97 -11.03 -25.08
C GLY A 31 6.79 -10.53 -23.89
N GLU A 32 8.07 -10.25 -24.13
CA GLU A 32 8.81 -9.27 -23.33
C GLU A 32 8.14 -7.90 -23.48
N ASN A 33 7.16 -7.61 -22.61
CA ASN A 33 6.88 -6.23 -22.26
C ASN A 33 8.07 -5.75 -21.43
N LYS A 34 9.11 -5.24 -22.12
CA LYS A 34 10.14 -4.39 -21.52
C LYS A 34 9.44 -3.19 -20.91
N LYS A 35 9.06 -3.29 -19.64
CA LYS A 35 8.90 -2.10 -18.82
C LYS A 35 10.30 -1.58 -18.54
N GLU A 36 10.56 -0.41 -19.07
CA GLU A 36 11.68 0.46 -18.74
C GLU A 36 11.93 0.45 -17.23
N GLY A 37 13.21 0.48 -16.85
CA GLY A 37 13.75 0.01 -15.57
C GLY A 37 12.90 0.35 -14.33
N ALA A 38 12.57 -0.69 -13.56
CA ALA A 38 11.99 -0.52 -12.25
C ALA A 38 12.90 0.41 -11.42
N THR A 39 12.35 1.51 -10.91
CA THR A 39 13.10 2.39 -10.02
C THR A 39 13.49 1.60 -8.78
N MET A 40 14.80 1.48 -8.56
CA MET A 40 15.39 0.75 -7.45
C MET A 40 16.02 1.73 -6.48
N TRP A 41 15.65 1.62 -5.21
CA TRP A 41 16.23 2.37 -4.09
C TRP A 41 16.82 1.42 -3.05
N ARG A 42 17.40 1.96 -1.99
CA ARG A 42 17.95 1.19 -0.86
C ARG A 42 17.55 1.79 0.48
N LEU A 43 17.34 0.92 1.46
CA LEU A 43 17.24 1.28 2.87
C LEU A 43 18.62 1.61 3.46
N LYS A 44 18.65 2.28 4.61
CA LYS A 44 19.86 2.49 5.42
C LYS A 44 20.56 1.16 5.75
N SER A 45 19.78 0.12 5.99
CA SER A 45 20.25 -1.24 6.30
C SER A 45 20.72 -2.04 5.06
N GLY A 46 20.64 -1.45 3.87
CA GLY A 46 21.21 -2.00 2.64
C GLY A 46 20.23 -2.77 1.75
N GLU A 47 19.06 -3.17 2.25
CA GLU A 47 18.05 -3.88 1.46
C GLU A 47 17.52 -3.02 0.33
N MET A 48 17.24 -3.68 -0.80
CA MET A 48 16.66 -3.01 -1.96
C MET A 48 15.19 -2.67 -1.70
N VAL A 49 14.75 -1.56 -2.26
CA VAL A 49 13.34 -1.16 -2.31
C VAL A 49 12.96 -0.98 -3.77
N VAL A 50 11.87 -1.61 -4.19
CA VAL A 50 11.36 -1.52 -5.55
C VAL A 50 9.95 -0.94 -5.56
N ASP A 51 9.65 -0.14 -6.58
CA ASP A 51 8.28 0.20 -6.95
C ASP A 51 7.64 -0.99 -7.70
N ARG A 52 6.33 -1.21 -7.52
CA ARG A 52 5.58 -2.26 -8.23
C ARG A 52 4.28 -1.73 -8.83
N HIS A 53 3.67 -2.54 -9.68
CA HIS A 53 2.34 -2.24 -10.18
C HIS A 53 1.33 -2.07 -9.03
N ARG A 54 0.64 -0.92 -8.99
CA ARG A 54 -0.39 -0.51 -8.02
C ARG A 54 0.10 0.00 -6.65
N SER A 55 1.34 0.45 -6.54
CA SER A 55 1.77 1.21 -5.37
C SER A 55 1.05 2.57 -5.31
N HIS A 56 0.65 2.99 -4.10
CA HIS A 56 -0.02 4.28 -3.88
C HIS A 56 1.04 5.34 -3.55
N ILE A 57 1.74 5.79 -4.59
CA ILE A 57 2.81 6.79 -4.46
C ILE A 57 2.29 8.12 -4.98
N HIS A 58 2.28 9.14 -4.11
CA HIS A 58 1.95 10.49 -4.52
C HIS A 58 3.10 11.07 -5.36
N PRO A 59 2.84 11.68 -6.54
CA PRO A 59 3.91 12.21 -7.39
C PRO A 59 4.83 13.21 -6.65
N THR A 60 4.27 13.98 -5.71
CA THR A 60 4.98 15.00 -4.92
C THR A 60 6.05 14.43 -3.99
N VAL A 61 5.97 13.16 -3.59
CA VAL A 61 6.97 12.53 -2.72
C VAL A 61 8.19 12.02 -3.48
N MET A 62 8.07 11.82 -4.79
CA MET A 62 9.11 11.17 -5.62
C MET A 62 10.50 11.80 -5.49
N PRO A 63 10.66 13.15 -5.49
CA PRO A 63 11.97 13.77 -5.32
C PRO A 63 12.64 13.51 -3.96
N HIS A 64 11.84 13.22 -2.92
CA HIS A 64 12.31 13.05 -1.54
C HIS A 64 12.48 11.59 -1.14
N LEU A 65 11.87 10.68 -1.89
CA LEU A 65 11.81 9.25 -1.59
C LEU A 65 13.19 8.59 -1.45
N PRO A 66 14.20 8.83 -2.33
CA PRO A 66 15.54 8.25 -2.13
C PRO A 66 16.17 8.65 -0.80
N ALA A 67 16.10 9.95 -0.46
CA ALA A 67 16.66 10.49 0.77
C ALA A 67 15.91 10.00 2.03
N ALA A 68 14.59 9.80 1.93
CA ALA A 68 13.79 9.23 3.01
C ALA A 68 14.16 7.76 3.25
N LEU A 69 14.19 6.94 2.19
CA LEU A 69 14.52 5.51 2.27
C LEU A 69 15.93 5.27 2.83
N ALA A 70 16.90 6.10 2.46
CA ALA A 70 18.27 6.03 2.98
C ALA A 70 18.41 6.27 4.50
N ARG A 71 17.35 6.77 5.17
CA ARG A 71 17.31 6.97 6.63
C ARG A 71 16.58 5.85 7.38
N ILE A 72 15.82 5.01 6.67
CA ILE A 72 15.02 3.93 7.25
C ILE A 72 15.88 2.67 7.37
N SER A 73 15.89 2.04 8.54
CA SER A 73 16.48 0.71 8.77
C SER A 73 15.38 -0.31 9.01
N SER A 74 15.48 -1.47 8.36
CA SER A 74 14.47 -2.53 8.52
C SER A 74 14.44 -3.07 9.95
N GLN A 75 15.61 -3.13 10.61
CA GLN A 75 15.79 -3.78 11.91
C GLN A 75 15.23 -5.22 11.93
N GLY A 76 15.33 -5.93 10.79
CA GLY A 76 14.82 -7.30 10.64
C GLY A 76 13.29 -7.41 10.51
N ARG A 77 12.56 -6.29 10.45
CA ARG A 77 11.09 -6.29 10.28
C ARG A 77 10.72 -6.56 8.83
N ASP A 78 9.59 -7.24 8.63
CA ASP A 78 9.05 -7.54 7.29
C ASP A 78 7.97 -6.55 6.83
N PHE A 79 7.45 -5.74 7.74
CA PHE A 79 6.50 -4.68 7.43
C PHE A 79 6.92 -3.40 8.12
N LEU A 80 7.08 -2.33 7.35
CA LEU A 80 7.61 -1.05 7.80
C LEU A 80 6.56 0.02 7.56
N VAL A 81 6.26 0.81 8.58
CA VAL A 81 5.36 1.97 8.47
C VAL A 81 6.09 3.15 9.09
N GLU A 82 6.90 3.81 8.28
CA GLU A 82 7.95 4.74 8.73
C GLU A 82 7.64 6.17 8.34
N SER A 83 8.06 7.10 9.18
CA SER A 83 7.98 8.53 8.91
C SER A 83 9.36 9.16 9.07
N VAL A 84 9.79 9.90 8.06
CA VAL A 84 11.08 10.57 8.03
C VAL A 84 10.85 12.07 8.03
N ASP A 85 11.33 12.74 9.07
CA ASP A 85 11.35 14.20 9.14
C ASP A 85 12.65 14.76 8.54
N PHE A 86 12.51 15.78 7.70
CA PHE A 86 13.62 16.48 7.04
C PHE A 86 14.06 17.73 7.82
N GLY A 87 13.34 18.11 8.89
CA GLY A 87 13.64 19.29 9.72
C GLY A 87 13.45 20.63 9.00
N ARG A 88 12.94 20.60 7.76
CA ARG A 88 12.61 21.76 6.94
C ARG A 88 11.42 21.44 6.04
N PRO A 89 10.62 22.42 5.61
CA PRO A 89 9.58 22.19 4.61
C PRO A 89 10.17 21.57 3.33
N ILE A 90 9.57 20.48 2.87
CA ILE A 90 9.93 19.76 1.63
C ILE A 90 8.76 19.71 0.62
N GLY A 91 7.60 20.23 1.00
CA GLY A 91 6.41 20.29 0.16
C GLY A 91 5.20 20.52 1.04
N GLU A 92 4.04 20.06 0.58
CA GLU A 92 2.77 20.27 1.26
C GLU A 92 2.06 18.95 1.55
N THR A 93 1.28 18.93 2.63
CA THR A 93 0.34 17.86 2.93
C THR A 93 -1.08 18.34 2.72
N ILE A 94 -1.88 17.48 2.12
CA ILE A 94 -3.32 17.73 1.89
C ILE A 94 -4.17 17.22 3.06
N CYS A 95 -3.61 16.48 4.02
CA CYS A 95 -4.32 16.05 5.23
C CYS A 95 -4.08 17.09 6.32
N VAL A 96 -5.09 17.92 6.58
CA VAL A 96 -4.96 19.12 7.40
C VAL A 96 -5.85 19.04 8.65
N PRO A 97 -5.44 19.64 9.77
CA PRO A 97 -6.31 19.79 10.93
C PRO A 97 -7.50 20.68 10.59
N THR A 98 -8.62 20.39 11.24
CA THR A 98 -9.92 21.04 11.03
C THR A 98 -10.55 21.40 12.37
N GLY A 99 -11.46 22.37 12.36
CA GLY A 99 -12.19 22.87 13.50
C GLY A 99 -13.65 23.22 13.16
N PRO A 100 -14.39 23.82 14.11
CA PRO A 100 -15.84 23.99 13.99
C PRO A 100 -16.33 24.86 12.84
N ARG A 101 -15.48 25.71 12.27
CA ARG A 101 -15.82 26.62 11.15
C ARG A 101 -15.50 26.05 9.77
N ASP A 102 -14.97 24.83 9.71
CA ASP A 102 -14.57 24.22 8.45
C ASP A 102 -15.75 23.59 7.72
N GLU A 103 -15.75 23.74 6.40
CA GLU A 103 -16.76 23.18 5.51
C GLU A 103 -16.42 21.73 5.18
N ILE A 104 -16.93 20.84 6.03
CA ILE A 104 -16.70 19.40 5.90
C ILE A 104 -17.67 18.76 4.91
N VAL A 105 -17.14 17.91 4.05
CA VAL A 105 -17.90 17.01 3.19
C VAL A 105 -17.26 15.63 3.22
N TYR A 106 -18.08 14.60 3.08
CA TYR A 106 -17.62 13.21 2.95
C TYR A 106 -17.89 12.76 1.52
N ALA A 107 -16.93 12.12 0.87
CA ALA A 107 -17.09 11.61 -0.49
C ALA A 107 -16.20 10.38 -0.71
N VAL A 108 -16.57 9.51 -1.65
CA VAL A 108 -15.74 8.35 -2.00
C VAL A 108 -14.64 8.80 -2.95
N ARG A 109 -13.38 8.50 -2.61
CA ARG A 109 -12.23 8.72 -3.51
C ARG A 109 -12.18 7.68 -4.62
N SER A 110 -11.68 8.05 -5.80
CA SER A 110 -11.43 7.08 -6.87
C SER A 110 -10.52 5.95 -6.38
N GLY A 111 -10.93 4.70 -6.61
CA GLY A 111 -10.20 3.52 -6.17
C GLY A 111 -10.35 3.17 -4.67
N ARG A 112 -11.20 3.89 -3.92
CA ARG A 112 -11.55 3.57 -2.52
C ARG A 112 -13.02 3.12 -2.44
N ARG A 113 -13.37 2.41 -1.36
CA ARG A 113 -14.71 1.84 -1.17
C ARG A 113 -15.58 2.60 -0.18
N GLY A 114 -14.97 3.38 0.70
CA GLY A 114 -15.67 4.13 1.74
C GLY A 114 -15.51 5.64 1.58
N LEU A 115 -16.27 6.35 2.40
CA LEU A 115 -16.29 7.80 2.45
C LEU A 115 -15.03 8.33 3.13
N THR A 116 -14.33 9.23 2.45
CA THR A 116 -13.23 10.02 3.00
C THR A 116 -13.78 11.36 3.49
N ARG A 117 -13.25 11.86 4.60
CA ARG A 117 -13.57 13.20 5.09
C ARG A 117 -12.70 14.24 4.38
N PHE A 118 -13.35 15.25 3.83
CA PHE A 118 -12.73 16.38 3.15
C PHE A 118 -13.11 17.72 3.79
N VAL A 119 -12.30 18.74 3.53
CA VAL A 119 -12.55 20.14 3.89
C VAL A 119 -12.46 21.03 2.64
N LYS A 120 -13.48 21.88 2.41
CA LYS A 120 -13.58 22.72 1.20
C LYS A 120 -12.91 24.08 1.33
N ASN A 121 -12.82 24.61 2.54
CA ASN A 121 -12.36 25.98 2.81
C ASN A 121 -10.99 26.02 3.51
N ARG A 122 -10.10 25.09 3.14
CA ARG A 122 -8.70 25.05 3.60
C ARG A 122 -7.76 24.85 2.41
N ALA A 123 -6.49 25.20 2.61
CA ALA A 123 -5.40 24.93 1.68
C ALA A 123 -4.47 23.85 2.26
N PRO A 124 -3.67 23.16 1.43
CA PRO A 124 -2.59 22.31 1.91
C PRO A 124 -1.63 23.07 2.84
N LEU A 125 -0.96 22.34 3.71
CA LEU A 125 -0.01 22.92 4.68
C LEU A 125 1.42 22.47 4.38
N PRO A 126 2.43 23.35 4.57
CA PRO A 126 3.82 22.94 4.50
C PRO A 126 4.12 21.76 5.41
N THR A 127 4.93 20.82 4.93
CA THR A 127 5.33 19.64 5.70
C THR A 127 6.82 19.33 5.49
N SER A 128 7.45 18.82 6.55
CA SER A 128 8.82 18.31 6.55
C SER A 128 8.88 16.78 6.52
N ALA A 129 7.74 16.11 6.54
CA ALA A 129 7.65 14.67 6.76
C ALA A 129 7.34 13.91 5.47
N VAL A 130 8.03 12.77 5.29
CA VAL A 130 7.70 11.74 4.30
C VAL A 130 7.16 10.52 5.04
N ARG A 131 5.98 10.03 4.66
CA ARG A 131 5.46 8.73 5.10
C ARG A 131 5.81 7.67 4.07
N VAL A 132 6.27 6.50 4.52
CA VAL A 132 6.56 5.34 3.69
C VAL A 132 5.97 4.08 4.32
N VAL A 133 5.33 3.24 3.52
CA VAL A 133 4.88 1.90 3.91
C VAL A 133 5.54 0.87 3.00
N LEU A 134 6.28 -0.08 3.59
CA LEU A 134 7.00 -1.12 2.87
C LEU A 134 6.58 -2.50 3.38
N LYS A 135 6.58 -3.49 2.48
CA LYS A 135 6.48 -4.91 2.84
C LYS A 135 7.64 -5.67 2.22
N ARG A 136 8.31 -6.52 2.99
CA ARG A 136 9.30 -7.46 2.47
C ARG A 136 8.61 -8.42 1.50
N ASP A 137 9.26 -8.67 0.38
CA ASP A 137 8.82 -9.70 -0.55
C ASP A 137 9.00 -11.09 0.06
N ASP A 138 8.05 -11.99 -0.20
CA ASP A 138 8.02 -13.31 0.43
C ASP A 138 9.19 -14.19 -0.07
N ALA A 139 9.81 -13.87 -1.23
CA ALA A 139 11.04 -14.49 -1.72
C ALA A 139 12.34 -13.89 -1.13
N GLY A 140 12.22 -12.97 -0.17
CA GLY A 140 13.27 -12.61 0.80
C GLY A 140 14.32 -11.58 0.35
N GLY A 141 14.34 -11.16 -0.92
CA GLY A 141 15.44 -10.36 -1.46
C GLY A 141 15.31 -8.84 -1.35
N TYR A 142 14.10 -8.30 -1.15
CA TYR A 142 13.83 -6.86 -1.27
C TYR A 142 12.54 -6.43 -0.57
N PHE A 143 12.38 -5.13 -0.38
CA PHE A 143 11.13 -4.50 0.03
C PHE A 143 10.37 -3.97 -1.18
N VAL A 144 9.06 -4.10 -1.11
CA VAL A 144 8.13 -3.46 -2.03
C VAL A 144 7.60 -2.19 -1.37
N LEU A 145 7.69 -1.07 -2.09
CA LEU A 145 7.05 0.17 -1.70
C LEU A 145 5.54 0.07 -1.92
N LEU A 146 4.74 0.15 -0.84
CA LEU A 146 3.28 0.08 -0.91
C LEU A 146 2.64 1.45 -1.01
N THR A 147 3.08 2.39 -0.16
CA THR A 147 2.52 3.74 -0.06
C THR A 147 3.64 4.72 0.24
N ALA A 148 3.64 5.88 -0.42
CA ALA A 148 4.44 7.02 0.01
C ALA A 148 3.75 8.35 -0.30
N PHE A 149 3.81 9.28 0.65
CA PHE A 149 3.24 10.62 0.53
C PHE A 149 3.95 11.64 1.44
N LEU A 150 3.75 12.92 1.16
CA LEU A 150 4.19 14.02 2.02
C LEU A 150 3.15 14.30 3.11
N GLY A 151 3.61 14.32 4.36
CA GLY A 151 2.76 14.61 5.50
C GLY A 151 3.06 13.78 6.75
N PRO A 152 2.46 14.18 7.88
CA PRO A 152 2.55 13.42 9.12
C PRO A 152 1.86 12.05 8.99
N PRO A 153 2.11 11.12 9.93
CA PRO A 153 1.36 9.87 10.01
C PRO A 153 -0.15 10.14 10.13
N ALA A 154 -0.94 9.51 9.26
CA ALA A 154 -2.39 9.42 9.38
C ALA A 154 -2.79 7.95 9.57
N PRO A 155 -3.68 7.63 10.54
CA PRO A 155 -4.26 6.30 10.63
C PRO A 155 -5.11 5.98 9.40
N PRO A 156 -5.40 4.69 9.14
CA PRO A 156 -6.38 4.30 8.13
C PRO A 156 -7.71 5.03 8.33
N GLU A 157 -8.44 5.23 7.25
CA GLU A 157 -9.78 5.80 7.32
C GLU A 157 -10.74 4.85 8.06
N PRO A 158 -11.74 5.34 8.82
CA PRO A 158 -12.56 4.49 9.70
C PRO A 158 -13.34 3.40 8.96
N TRP A 159 -13.56 3.55 7.66
CA TRP A 159 -14.22 2.55 6.82
C TRP A 159 -13.32 1.35 6.45
N ASP A 160 -11.99 1.48 6.59
CA ASP A 160 -11.03 0.45 6.16
C ASP A 160 -10.89 -0.70 7.17
N ARG A 161 -11.89 -1.59 7.15
CA ARG A 161 -11.94 -2.80 8.00
C ARG A 161 -10.90 -3.86 7.64
N ASN A 162 -10.18 -3.69 6.52
CA ASN A 162 -9.07 -4.56 6.17
C ASN A 162 -7.78 -4.15 6.90
N THR A 163 -7.68 -2.90 7.33
CA THR A 163 -6.50 -2.43 8.07
C THR A 163 -6.79 -2.28 9.56
N ILE A 164 -8.00 -1.83 9.93
CA ILE A 164 -8.43 -1.69 11.32
C ILE A 164 -8.93 -3.05 11.83
N ARG A 165 -8.25 -3.64 12.82
CA ARG A 165 -8.53 -4.99 13.34
C ARG A 165 -9.13 -4.99 14.74
N THR A 166 -8.97 -3.90 15.48
CA THR A 166 -9.44 -3.78 16.88
C THR A 166 -10.35 -2.58 17.09
N ARG A 167 -11.13 -2.59 18.17
CA ARG A 167 -11.98 -1.45 18.57
C ARG A 167 -11.14 -0.21 18.92
N ASP A 168 -9.98 -0.41 19.54
CA ASP A 168 -9.11 0.71 19.93
C ASP A 168 -8.47 1.39 18.71
N GLU A 169 -8.10 0.62 17.68
CA GLU A 169 -7.65 1.18 16.40
C GLU A 169 -8.75 1.99 15.72
N LEU A 170 -9.99 1.48 15.72
CA LEU A 170 -11.14 2.21 15.19
C LEU A 170 -11.36 3.52 15.94
N ALA A 171 -11.33 3.49 17.28
CA ALA A 171 -11.49 4.68 18.11
C ALA A 171 -10.41 5.73 17.81
N ARG A 172 -9.14 5.32 17.66
CA ARG A 172 -8.04 6.21 17.27
C ARG A 172 -8.22 6.78 15.85
N ALA A 173 -8.64 5.96 14.89
CA ALA A 173 -8.93 6.41 13.54
C ALA A 173 -10.05 7.46 13.53
N VAL A 174 -11.17 7.17 14.20
CA VAL A 174 -12.30 8.11 14.30
C VAL A 174 -11.88 9.41 14.99
N ALA A 175 -11.15 9.35 16.10
CA ALA A 175 -10.67 10.54 16.80
C ALA A 175 -9.78 11.42 15.91
N PHE A 176 -8.86 10.81 15.16
CA PHE A 176 -8.02 11.53 14.20
C PHE A 176 -8.86 12.15 13.07
N TRP A 177 -9.70 11.35 12.41
CA TRP A 177 -10.47 11.82 11.26
C TRP A 177 -11.60 12.78 11.64
N ASN A 178 -12.02 12.86 12.91
CA ASN A 178 -12.92 13.93 13.37
C ASN A 178 -12.24 15.29 13.49
N THR A 179 -10.91 15.31 13.59
CA THR A 179 -10.11 16.54 13.71
C THR A 179 -9.26 16.82 12.47
N HIS A 180 -9.18 15.90 11.50
CA HIS A 180 -8.40 16.05 10.28
C HIS A 180 -9.21 15.69 9.03
N ALA A 181 -8.92 16.33 7.91
CA ALA A 181 -9.59 16.05 6.64
C ALA A 181 -8.63 16.27 5.47
N LEU A 182 -8.92 15.64 4.33
CA LEU A 182 -8.21 15.92 3.09
C LEU A 182 -8.73 17.23 2.46
N VAL A 183 -7.84 18.05 1.90
CA VAL A 183 -8.25 19.25 1.18
C VAL A 183 -9.02 18.86 -0.09
N TRP A 184 -10.21 19.43 -0.26
CA TRP A 184 -11.06 19.17 -1.42
C TRP A 184 -10.37 19.57 -2.73
N GLY A 185 -10.55 18.78 -3.78
CA GLY A 185 -9.98 19.04 -5.11
C GLY A 185 -8.54 18.57 -5.33
N TYR A 186 -7.84 18.11 -4.29
CA TYR A 186 -6.48 17.56 -4.43
C TYR A 186 -6.44 16.05 -4.63
N GLU A 187 -7.57 15.37 -4.44
CA GLU A 187 -7.75 13.94 -4.69
C GLU A 187 -9.04 13.74 -5.49
N PRO A 188 -9.04 12.87 -6.51
CA PRO A 188 -10.23 12.62 -7.30
C PRO A 188 -11.32 11.93 -6.45
N SER A 189 -12.52 12.51 -6.46
CA SER A 189 -13.71 11.97 -5.82
C SER A 189 -14.73 11.47 -6.86
N ILE A 190 -15.57 10.54 -6.45
CA ILE A 190 -16.68 10.04 -7.26
C ILE A 190 -17.86 10.99 -7.08
N ALA A 191 -18.25 11.67 -8.15
CA ALA A 191 -19.38 12.61 -8.14
C ALA A 191 -20.69 11.90 -7.74
N GLY A 192 -21.53 12.59 -6.97
CA GLY A 192 -22.79 12.06 -6.43
C GLY A 192 -22.65 11.27 -5.14
N THR A 193 -21.43 11.08 -4.63
CA THR A 193 -21.19 10.42 -3.33
C THR A 193 -21.04 11.41 -2.17
N GLU A 194 -21.10 12.72 -2.46
CA GLU A 194 -20.93 13.78 -1.48
C GLU A 194 -22.06 13.78 -0.45
N THR A 195 -21.70 13.82 0.83
CA THR A 195 -22.64 13.97 1.93
C THR A 195 -22.05 14.81 3.05
N LYS A 196 -22.91 15.49 3.81
CA LYS A 196 -22.52 16.21 5.04
C LYS A 196 -22.65 15.36 6.29
N ARG A 197 -23.27 14.17 6.18
CA ARG A 197 -23.47 13.27 7.32
C ARG A 197 -22.21 12.45 7.57
N CYS A 198 -21.66 12.56 8.78
CA CYS A 198 -20.56 11.70 9.22
C CYS A 198 -21.00 10.23 9.19
N PRO A 199 -20.26 9.32 8.54
CA PRO A 199 -20.65 7.92 8.40
C PRO A 199 -20.08 7.01 9.50
N TRP A 200 -19.43 7.59 10.52
CA TRP A 200 -18.88 6.91 11.70
C TRP A 200 -19.23 7.67 12.98
#